data_AF-B2W4X7-F1
#
_entry.id   AF-B2W4X7-F1
#
_cell.length_a   1.000
_cell.length_b   1.000
_cell.length_c   1.000
_cell.angle_alpha   90.00
_cell.angle_beta   90.00
_cell.angle_gamma   90.00
#
_symmetry.space_group_name_H-M   'P 1'
#
loop_
_entity.id
_entity.type
_entity.pdbx_description
1 polymer ?
#
loop_
_entity_poly.entity_id
_entity_poly.type
_entity_poly.pdbx_seq_one_letter_code
_entity_poly.pdbx_strand_id
1 'polypeptide(L)'
;MRQSILTLWFTTFFTLFVPVLSCYQRLYVFYKEYQNCHEAQAWGLDQKLKLECAALGQKFKDLNAKPEMQQIFGRDITADMAETITLPDDNPNCIAQQCVVTAWRYREWQTNMENKALPSVNGWRFNHAFYAQKVDC
;
A
#
# COMPACT_ATOMS: atom_id res chain seq x y z
N MET A 1 -31.39 -12.88 42.36
CA MET A 1 -30.90 -12.76 40.96
C MET A 1 -30.74 -11.27 40.64
N ARG A 2 -29.53 -10.71 40.76
CA ARG A 2 -29.29 -9.25 40.64
C ARG A 2 -27.93 -8.94 40.00
N GLN A 3 -27.44 -9.83 39.12
CA GLN A 3 -26.10 -9.76 38.51
C GLN A 3 -26.12 -9.49 37.00
N SER A 4 -27.28 -9.48 36.35
CA SER A 4 -27.37 -9.45 34.88
C SER A 4 -27.41 -8.04 34.26
N ILE A 5 -27.53 -6.98 35.07
CA ILE A 5 -27.61 -5.60 34.54
C ILE A 5 -26.21 -5.05 34.29
N LEU A 6 -25.22 -5.35 35.15
CA LEU A 6 -23.86 -4.81 35.04
C LEU A 6 -23.14 -5.25 33.76
N THR A 7 -23.32 -6.49 33.31
CA THR A 7 -22.68 -7.01 32.08
C THR A 7 -23.21 -6.35 30.80
N LEU A 8 -24.47 -5.92 30.76
CA LEU A 8 -25.07 -5.21 29.62
C LEU A 8 -24.57 -3.76 29.48
N TRP A 9 -24.15 -3.12 30.57
CA TRP A 9 -23.56 -1.78 30.54
C TRP A 9 -22.11 -1.78 30.08
N PHE A 10 -21.34 -2.82 30.43
CA PHE A 10 -19.96 -2.94 29.95
C PHE A 10 -19.91 -3.19 28.43
N THR A 11 -20.78 -4.03 27.87
CA THR A 11 -20.82 -4.27 26.41
C THR A 11 -21.21 -3.02 25.63
N THR A 12 -22.12 -2.19 26.14
CA THR A 12 -22.50 -0.92 25.51
C THR A 12 -21.38 0.13 25.56
N PHE A 13 -20.57 0.15 26.63
CA PHE A 13 -19.36 0.98 26.67
C PHE A 13 -18.29 0.52 25.67
N PHE A 14 -18.09 -0.79 25.49
CA PHE A 14 -17.16 -1.28 24.46
C PHE A 14 -17.61 -0.90 23.04
N THR A 15 -18.91 -0.87 22.74
CA THR A 15 -19.38 -0.44 21.40
C THR A 15 -19.29 1.08 21.16
N LEU A 16 -19.31 1.90 22.22
CA LEU A 16 -19.25 3.37 22.11
C LEU A 16 -17.83 3.94 22.23
N PHE A 17 -16.90 3.20 22.82
CA PHE A 17 -15.51 3.61 23.06
C PHE A 17 -14.46 2.72 22.39
N VAL A 18 -14.84 1.75 21.55
CA VAL A 18 -13.94 1.35 20.47
C VAL A 18 -13.81 2.61 19.64
N PRO A 19 -12.65 3.30 19.66
CA PRO A 19 -12.46 4.40 18.74
C PRO A 19 -12.83 3.83 17.38
N VAL A 20 -13.64 4.54 16.61
CA VAL A 20 -13.83 4.25 15.20
C VAL A 20 -12.43 4.42 14.61
N LEU A 21 -11.63 3.36 14.71
CA LEU A 21 -10.23 3.32 14.37
C LEU A 21 -10.25 3.68 12.90
N SER A 22 -9.76 4.87 12.58
CA SER A 22 -9.89 5.40 11.25
C SER A 22 -8.95 4.62 10.34
N CYS A 23 -9.53 3.84 9.42
CA CYS A 23 -8.79 3.28 8.31
C CYS A 23 -8.68 4.35 7.21
N TYR A 24 -7.58 4.32 6.47
CA TYR A 24 -7.42 5.12 5.28
C TYR A 24 -7.02 4.25 4.12
N GLN A 25 -7.40 4.69 2.92
CA GLN A 25 -6.77 4.23 1.71
C GLN A 25 -5.39 4.90 1.61
N ARG A 26 -4.33 4.11 1.73
CA ARG A 26 -2.94 4.56 1.61
C ARG A 26 -2.30 4.03 0.34
N LEU A 27 -1.74 4.93 -0.46
CA LEU A 27 -1.13 4.63 -1.75
C LEU A 27 0.40 4.72 -1.61
N TYR A 28 1.10 3.75 -2.16
CA TYR A 28 2.56 3.70 -2.25
C TYR A 28 2.95 3.67 -3.72
N VAL A 29 3.61 4.74 -4.16
CA VAL A 29 3.97 4.92 -5.58
C VAL A 29 5.40 4.50 -5.80
N PHE A 30 5.59 3.56 -6.71
CA PHE A 30 6.89 3.10 -7.18
C PHE A 30 7.06 3.47 -8.66
N TYR A 31 8.30 3.72 -9.06
CA TYR A 31 8.65 4.01 -10.44
C TYR A 31 9.83 3.15 -10.88
N LYS A 32 9.87 2.86 -12.18
CA LYS A 32 10.97 2.19 -12.86
C LYS A 32 11.31 2.96 -14.12
N GLU A 33 12.55 3.43 -14.19
CA GLU A 33 13.04 4.27 -15.27
C GLU A 33 13.79 3.43 -16.30
N TYR A 34 13.68 3.83 -17.56
CA TYR A 34 14.42 3.22 -18.67
C TYR A 34 15.21 4.30 -19.40
N GLN A 35 16.51 4.07 -19.56
CA GLN A 35 17.39 4.94 -20.33
C GLN A 35 17.13 4.81 -21.83
N ASN A 36 16.82 3.61 -22.29
CA ASN A 36 16.58 3.32 -23.70
C ASN A 36 15.08 3.34 -24.02
N CYS A 37 14.65 4.28 -24.86
CA CYS A 37 13.26 4.37 -25.33
C CYS A 37 12.80 3.10 -26.06
N HIS A 38 13.70 2.38 -26.73
CA HIS A 38 13.37 1.15 -27.43
C HIS A 38 13.11 -0.01 -26.48
N GLU A 39 13.77 -0.05 -25.32
CA GLU A 39 13.47 -1.06 -24.29
C GLU A 39 12.05 -0.90 -23.78
N ALA A 40 11.58 0.33 -23.64
CA ALA A 40 10.22 0.66 -23.22
C ALA A 40 9.13 0.24 -24.21
N GLN A 41 9.50 0.12 -25.49
CA GLN A 41 8.62 -0.30 -26.58
C GLN A 41 8.79 -1.79 -26.93
N ALA A 42 9.61 -2.52 -26.18
CA ALA A 42 9.84 -3.93 -26.40
C ALA A 42 8.55 -4.73 -26.22
N TRP A 43 8.30 -5.66 -27.15
CA TRP A 43 7.14 -6.52 -27.10
C TRP A 43 7.12 -7.35 -25.80
N GLY A 44 5.98 -7.37 -25.11
CA GLY A 44 5.81 -8.08 -23.83
C GLY A 44 6.29 -7.33 -22.58
N LEU A 45 6.85 -6.12 -22.71
CA LEU A 45 7.28 -5.34 -21.56
C LEU A 45 6.11 -5.01 -20.61
N ASP A 46 4.97 -4.57 -21.15
CA ASP A 46 3.79 -4.22 -20.35
C ASP A 46 3.32 -5.41 -19.48
N GLN A 47 3.26 -6.61 -20.05
CA GLN A 47 2.89 -7.82 -19.31
C GLN A 47 3.93 -8.14 -18.22
N LYS A 48 5.21 -8.01 -18.53
CA LYS A 48 6.29 -8.18 -17.55
C LYS A 48 6.18 -7.17 -16.41
N LEU A 49 5.95 -5.90 -16.71
CA LEU A 49 5.78 -4.83 -15.73
C LEU A 49 4.57 -5.06 -14.84
N LYS A 50 3.43 -5.48 -15.41
CA LYS A 50 2.24 -5.88 -14.64
C LYS A 50 2.53 -7.03 -13.68
N LEU A 51 3.28 -8.03 -14.10
CA LEU A 51 3.71 -9.14 -13.23
C LEU A 51 4.66 -8.66 -12.11
N GLU A 52 5.61 -7.79 -12.42
CA GLU A 52 6.50 -7.20 -11.41
C GLU A 52 5.73 -6.31 -10.42
N CYS A 53 4.75 -5.55 -10.88
CA CYS A 53 3.89 -4.72 -10.03
C CYS A 53 2.99 -5.57 -9.13
N ALA A 54 2.40 -6.64 -9.67
CA ALA A 54 1.67 -7.62 -8.86
C ALA A 54 2.57 -8.27 -7.79
N ALA A 55 3.84 -8.55 -8.13
CA ALA A 55 4.82 -9.07 -7.18
C ALA A 55 5.15 -8.06 -6.07
N LEU A 56 5.21 -6.75 -6.36
CA LEU A 56 5.30 -5.71 -5.32
C LEU A 56 4.11 -5.80 -4.36
N GLY A 57 2.89 -5.89 -4.88
CA GLY A 57 1.68 -6.07 -4.07
C GLY A 57 1.74 -7.31 -3.18
N GLN A 58 2.22 -8.44 -3.71
CA GLN A 58 2.41 -9.65 -2.93
C GLN A 58 3.42 -9.45 -1.80
N LYS A 59 4.55 -8.77 -2.04
CA LYS A 59 5.52 -8.48 -0.97
C LYS A 59 4.95 -7.60 0.14
N PHE A 60 4.03 -6.69 -0.17
CA PHE A 60 3.30 -5.92 0.86
C PHE A 60 2.40 -6.83 1.69
N LYS A 61 1.70 -7.78 1.06
CA LYS A 61 0.91 -8.79 1.78
C LYS A 61 1.79 -9.66 2.68
N ASP A 62 2.93 -10.09 2.17
CA ASP A 62 3.89 -10.92 2.93
C ASP A 62 4.49 -10.15 4.12
N LEU A 63 4.81 -8.86 3.93
CA LEU A 63 5.22 -7.99 5.02
C LEU A 63 4.10 -7.87 6.05
N ASN A 64 2.87 -7.57 5.62
CA ASN A 64 1.72 -7.39 6.51
C ASN A 64 1.38 -8.65 7.32
N ALA A 65 1.65 -9.83 6.76
CA ALA A 65 1.44 -11.12 7.41
C ALA A 65 2.39 -11.39 8.59
N LYS A 66 3.50 -10.64 8.70
CA LYS A 66 4.43 -10.81 9.82
C LYS A 66 3.78 -10.38 11.14
N PRO A 67 3.96 -11.12 12.24
CA PRO A 67 3.33 -10.82 13.53
C PRO A 67 3.60 -9.39 14.04
N GLU A 68 4.80 -8.87 13.82
CA GLU A 68 5.19 -7.52 14.24
C GLU A 68 4.46 -6.41 13.48
N MET A 69 3.86 -6.71 12.33
CA MET A 69 3.12 -5.73 11.53
C MET A 69 1.68 -5.57 11.98
N GLN A 70 1.14 -6.51 12.77
CA GLN A 70 -0.22 -6.45 13.34
C GLN A 70 -1.31 -6.08 12.32
N GLN A 71 -1.14 -6.51 11.06
CA GLN A 71 -2.04 -6.22 9.94
C GLN A 71 -2.22 -4.72 9.65
N ILE A 72 -1.17 -3.90 9.82
CA ILE A 72 -1.20 -2.44 9.60
C ILE A 72 -1.66 -1.99 8.22
N PHE A 73 -1.35 -2.77 7.17
CA PHE A 73 -1.80 -2.44 5.81
C PHE A 73 -3.26 -2.84 5.54
N GLY A 74 -3.95 -3.42 6.53
CA GLY A 74 -5.27 -4.02 6.36
C GLY A 74 -5.21 -5.32 5.55
N ARG A 75 -6.36 -5.98 5.40
CA ARG A 75 -6.45 -7.24 4.63
C ARG A 75 -6.35 -7.01 3.13
N ASP A 76 -6.90 -5.88 2.68
CA ASP A 76 -7.16 -5.64 1.27
C ASP A 76 -6.02 -4.77 0.70
N ILE A 77 -5.10 -5.42 -0.02
CA ILE A 77 -3.94 -4.80 -0.66
C ILE A 77 -3.96 -5.15 -2.16
N THR A 78 -3.96 -4.13 -3.01
CA THR A 78 -3.88 -4.27 -4.47
C THR A 78 -2.62 -3.59 -5.01
N ALA A 79 -2.20 -3.96 -6.22
CA ALA A 79 -1.09 -3.33 -6.90
C ALA A 79 -1.39 -3.29 -8.39
N ASP A 80 -1.39 -2.08 -8.94
CA ASP A 80 -1.80 -1.83 -10.31
C ASP A 80 -0.79 -0.91 -11.00
N MET A 81 -0.57 -1.14 -12.29
CA MET A 81 0.21 -0.23 -13.11
C MET A 81 -0.56 1.08 -13.25
N ALA A 82 0.12 2.19 -13.00
CA ALA A 82 -0.40 3.52 -13.31
C ALA A 82 0.12 3.97 -14.68
N GLU A 83 -0.30 5.16 -15.10
CA GLU A 83 0.12 5.73 -16.37
C GLU A 83 1.64 5.90 -16.44
N THR A 84 2.16 5.87 -17.66
CA THR A 84 3.54 6.24 -17.94
C THR A 84 3.74 7.72 -17.63
N ILE A 85 4.76 8.06 -16.84
CA ILE A 85 5.09 9.45 -16.56
C ILE A 85 6.02 9.98 -17.65
N THR A 86 5.71 11.17 -18.14
CA THR A 86 6.66 11.98 -18.91
C THR A 86 7.73 12.54 -17.97
N LEU A 87 8.97 12.13 -18.18
CA LEU A 87 10.09 12.65 -17.41
C LEU A 87 10.41 14.09 -17.84
N PRO A 88 10.96 14.92 -16.93
CA PRO A 88 11.48 16.24 -17.29
C PRO A 88 12.54 16.16 -18.40
N ASP A 89 12.62 17.21 -19.24
CA ASP A 89 13.53 17.25 -20.41
C ASP A 89 15.03 17.13 -20.05
N ASP A 90 15.41 17.40 -18.80
CA ASP A 90 16.77 17.26 -18.28
C ASP A 90 17.08 15.86 -17.70
N ASN A 91 16.10 14.95 -17.69
CA ASN A 91 16.30 13.59 -17.20
C ASN A 91 17.05 12.73 -18.25
N PRO A 92 18.15 12.05 -17.87
CA PRO A 92 18.86 11.16 -18.79
C PRO A 92 18.06 9.91 -19.17
N ASN A 93 16.96 9.62 -18.46
CA ASN A 93 16.07 8.51 -18.76
C ASN A 93 14.94 8.95 -19.70
N CYS A 94 14.56 8.06 -20.62
CA CYS A 94 13.57 8.35 -21.65
C CYS A 94 12.12 8.19 -21.17
N ILE A 95 11.88 7.24 -20.27
CA ILE A 95 10.52 6.93 -19.79
C ILE A 95 10.56 6.46 -18.34
N ALA A 96 9.48 6.70 -17.61
CA ALA A 96 9.23 6.11 -16.31
C ALA A 96 7.87 5.43 -16.26
N GLN A 97 7.86 4.18 -15.79
CA GLN A 97 6.67 3.38 -15.56
C GLN A 97 6.32 3.40 -14.08
N GLN A 98 5.03 3.54 -13.75
CA GLN A 98 4.57 3.58 -12.37
C GLN A 98 3.80 2.31 -11.98
N CYS A 99 4.01 1.91 -10.73
CA CYS A 99 3.22 0.90 -10.04
C CYS A 99 2.72 1.51 -8.73
N VAL A 100 1.43 1.39 -8.48
CA VAL A 100 0.79 1.90 -7.28
C VAL A 100 0.31 0.74 -6.44
N VAL A 101 0.89 0.57 -5.26
CA VAL A 101 0.39 -0.39 -4.26
C VAL A 101 -0.61 0.33 -3.37
N THR A 102 -1.84 -0.16 -3.32
CA THR A 102 -2.92 0.43 -2.52
C THR A 102 -3.21 -0.47 -1.33
N ALA A 103 -2.99 0.06 -0.13
CA ALA A 103 -3.49 -0.50 1.12
C ALA A 103 -4.85 0.14 1.42
N TRP A 104 -5.93 -0.59 1.16
CA TRP A 104 -7.28 -0.02 1.20
C TRP A 104 -7.73 0.32 2.61
N ARG A 105 -7.32 -0.46 3.60
CA ARG A 105 -7.71 -0.30 5.01
C ARG A 105 -6.48 -0.15 5.91
N TYR A 106 -5.63 0.82 5.56
CA TYR A 106 -4.43 1.12 6.32
C TYR A 106 -4.79 1.69 7.70
N ARG A 107 -4.19 1.14 8.76
CA ARG A 107 -4.42 1.51 10.15
C ARG A 107 -3.43 2.58 10.59
N GLU A 108 -3.79 3.85 10.43
CA GLU A 108 -2.88 4.99 10.71
C GLU A 108 -2.39 5.08 12.15
N TRP A 109 -3.15 4.55 13.09
CA TRP A 109 -2.89 4.60 14.53
C TRP A 109 -1.82 3.58 14.97
N GLN A 110 -1.39 2.67 14.10
CA GLN A 110 -0.29 1.74 14.36
C GLN A 110 1.05 2.37 13.92
N THR A 111 2.04 2.43 14.81
CA THR A 111 3.36 3.06 14.54
C THR A 111 4.43 2.06 14.07
N ASN A 112 4.05 0.82 13.80
CA ASN A 112 4.95 -0.31 13.52
C ASN A 112 5.80 -0.13 12.23
N MET A 113 5.54 0.90 11.43
CA MET A 113 6.25 1.21 10.19
C MET A 113 7.39 2.22 10.34
N GLU A 114 7.54 2.91 11.47
CA GLU A 114 8.50 4.03 11.64
C GLU A 114 9.96 3.64 11.39
N ASN A 115 10.32 2.36 11.52
CA ASN A 115 11.67 1.84 11.28
C ASN A 115 11.68 0.63 10.34
N LYS A 116 10.68 0.49 9.47
CA LYS A 116 10.57 -0.66 8.56
C LYS A 116 10.75 -0.20 7.11
N ALA A 117 11.70 -0.82 6.42
CA ALA A 117 11.86 -0.61 4.99
C ALA A 117 10.61 -1.10 4.24
N LEU A 118 10.11 -0.29 3.32
CA LEU A 118 9.05 -0.71 2.41
C LEU A 118 9.58 -1.81 1.47
N PRO A 119 8.74 -2.77 1.07
CA PRO A 119 9.13 -3.76 0.09
C PRO A 119 9.55 -3.14 -1.24
N SER A 120 10.52 -3.75 -1.90
CA SER A 120 10.95 -3.39 -3.25
C SER A 120 11.13 -4.62 -4.13
N VAL A 121 11.08 -4.41 -5.44
CA VAL A 121 11.35 -5.41 -6.49
C VAL A 121 12.44 -4.83 -7.40
N ASN A 122 13.19 -5.70 -8.08
CA ASN A 122 14.37 -5.27 -8.82
C ASN A 122 14.05 -4.18 -9.86
N GLY A 123 14.77 -3.05 -9.76
CA GLY A 123 14.60 -1.87 -10.60
C GLY A 123 13.44 -0.95 -10.22
N TRP A 124 12.58 -1.33 -9.27
CA TRP A 124 11.50 -0.47 -8.77
C TRP A 124 11.98 0.36 -7.59
N ARG A 125 11.81 1.67 -7.70
CA ARG A 125 12.19 2.65 -6.68
C ARG A 125 10.94 3.24 -6.06
N PHE A 126 10.95 3.36 -4.74
CA PHE A 126 9.91 4.11 -4.04
C PHE A 126 10.02 5.59 -4.39
N ASN A 127 8.91 6.21 -4.77
CA ASN A 127 8.82 7.65 -4.99
C ASN A 127 8.28 8.33 -3.73
N HIS A 128 7.01 8.09 -3.43
CA HIS A 128 6.30 8.70 -2.32
C HIS A 128 5.08 7.86 -1.92
N ALA A 129 4.48 8.20 -0.79
CA ALA A 129 3.24 7.62 -0.31
C ALA A 129 2.30 8.73 0.18
N PHE A 130 1.00 8.53 0.01
CA PHE A 130 -0.01 9.50 0.44
C PHE A 130 -1.31 8.80 0.85
N TYR A 131 -2.16 9.53 1.59
CA TYR A 131 -3.50 9.11 1.94
C TYR A 131 -4.50 9.66 0.92
N ALA A 132 -5.35 8.81 0.36
CA ALA A 132 -6.39 9.26 -0.57
C ALA A 132 -7.67 9.66 0.15
N GLN A 133 -8.24 8.75 0.93
CA GLN A 133 -9.51 8.97 1.62
C GLN A 133 -9.61 8.14 2.88
N LYS A 134 -10.44 8.61 3.82
CA LYS A 134 -10.84 7.84 5.00
C LYS A 134 -11.83 6.76 4.58
N VAL A 135 -11.68 5.55 5.13
CA VAL A 135 -12.56 4.41 4.86
C VAL A 135 -12.94 3.71 6.17
N ASP A 136 -13.95 2.86 6.09
CA ASP A 136 -14.34 2.00 7.20
C ASP A 136 -13.32 0.86 7.38
N CYS A 137 -12.90 0.66 8.63
CA CYS A 137 -12.30 -0.59 9.08
C CYS A 137 -13.41 -1.63 9.29
#